data_AF-A0A0M0JVB0-F1
#
_entry.id   AF-A0A0M0JVB0-F1
#
_cell.length_a   1.000
_cell.length_b   1.000
_cell.length_c   1.000
_cell.angle_alpha   90.00
_cell.angle_beta   90.00
_cell.angle_gamma   90.00
#
_symmetry.space_group_name_H-M   'P 1'
#
loop_
_entity.id
_entity.type
_entity.pdbx_description
1 polymer ?
#
loop_
_entity_poly.entity_id
_entity_poly.type
_entity_poly.pdbx_seq_one_letter_code
_entity_poly.pdbx_strand_id
1 'polypeptide(L)'
;MSKMAPLLGIVEAADTRKDKVTLVDASGTRHAVESKFIHISLGTYKGKLKEPSDILKEYTAIAAASPAELVQPELLEMAWELCADADEPSVSAKSILEQVDGSMYKTQLDVYRAYKLLTSDLGKVFFKTLSNVDYKAKTRASVQASKEHWCESHAKESDFCTLASS
;
A
#
# COMPACT_ATOMS: atom_id res chain seq x y z
N MET A 1 20.77 -6.18 9.55
CA MET A 1 20.12 -7.06 8.56
C MET A 1 19.41 -6.16 7.56
N SER A 2 19.90 -6.05 6.32
CA SER A 2 19.21 -5.28 5.28
C SER A 2 17.85 -5.93 5.03
N LYS A 3 16.75 -5.21 5.26
CA LYS A 3 15.42 -5.66 4.82
C LYS A 3 15.50 -5.86 3.31
N MET A 4 15.32 -7.10 2.85
CA MET A 4 15.18 -7.36 1.42
C MET A 4 13.99 -6.55 0.90
N ALA A 5 14.18 -5.81 -0.18
CA ALA A 5 13.10 -5.09 -0.82
C ALA A 5 12.05 -6.09 -1.34
N PRO A 6 10.75 -5.78 -1.22
CA PRO A 6 9.70 -6.63 -1.75
C PRO A 6 9.85 -6.77 -3.28
N LEU A 7 9.74 -7.99 -3.78
CA LEU A 7 9.83 -8.32 -5.20
C LEU A 7 8.48 -8.14 -5.89
N LEU A 8 8.48 -7.52 -7.07
CA LEU A 8 7.34 -7.49 -7.99
C LEU A 8 7.57 -8.47 -9.14
N GLY A 9 6.54 -9.22 -9.51
CA GLY A 9 6.63 -10.17 -10.61
C GLY A 9 5.27 -10.60 -11.16
N ILE A 10 5.31 -11.11 -12.39
CA ILE A 10 4.17 -11.70 -13.08
C ILE A 10 4.17 -13.20 -12.81
N VAL A 11 3.01 -13.74 -12.42
CA VAL A 11 2.85 -15.19 -12.24
C VAL A 11 2.90 -15.89 -13.59
N GLU A 12 3.94 -16.71 -13.82
CA GLU A 12 4.09 -17.53 -15.04
C GLU A 12 3.52 -18.94 -14.83
N ALA A 13 3.69 -19.50 -13.62
CA ALA A 13 3.19 -20.83 -13.28
C ALA A 13 2.88 -20.96 -11.79
N ALA A 14 1.92 -21.81 -11.45
CA ALA A 14 1.61 -22.19 -10.08
C ALA A 14 1.63 -23.72 -9.93
N ASP A 15 2.43 -24.23 -8.99
CA ASP A 15 2.43 -25.63 -8.59
C ASP A 15 1.58 -25.78 -7.32
N THR A 16 0.31 -26.14 -7.52
CA THR A 16 -0.66 -26.32 -6.44
C THR A 16 -0.34 -27.51 -5.54
N ARG A 17 0.52 -28.45 -5.95
CA ARG A 17 0.94 -29.58 -5.11
C ARG A 17 2.03 -29.18 -4.13
N LYS A 18 2.83 -28.16 -4.45
CA LYS A 18 3.96 -27.70 -3.64
C LYS A 18 3.74 -26.33 -3.00
N ASP A 19 2.57 -25.74 -3.19
CA ASP A 19 2.24 -24.37 -2.76
C ASP A 19 3.29 -23.33 -3.20
N LYS A 20 3.76 -23.45 -4.44
CA LYS A 20 4.79 -22.59 -5.02
C LYS A 20 4.31 -21.92 -6.28
N VAL A 21 4.69 -20.66 -6.44
CA VAL A 21 4.41 -19.82 -7.58
C VAL A 21 5.74 -19.40 -8.21
N THR A 22 5.83 -19.49 -9.54
CA THR A 22 6.96 -18.97 -10.30
C THR A 22 6.62 -17.56 -10.78
N LEU A 23 7.39 -16.59 -10.32
CA LEU A 23 7.28 -15.18 -10.70
C LEU A 23 8.38 -14.81 -11.68
N VAL A 24 8.06 -14.00 -12.68
CA VAL A 24 9.03 -13.33 -13.56
C VAL A 24 9.07 -11.86 -13.19
N ASP A 25 10.24 -11.35 -12.81
CA ASP A 25 10.41 -9.95 -12.47
C ASP A 25 10.63 -9.05 -13.71
N ALA A 26 10.77 -7.74 -13.50
CA ALA A 26 10.97 -6.78 -14.57
C ALA A 26 12.29 -6.98 -15.36
N SER A 27 13.26 -7.71 -14.80
CA SER A 27 14.51 -8.07 -15.50
C SER A 27 14.40 -9.36 -16.32
N GLY A 28 13.26 -10.05 -16.23
CA GLY A 28 13.07 -11.37 -16.83
C GLY A 28 13.58 -12.53 -15.96
N THR A 29 14.03 -12.26 -14.73
CA THR A 29 14.53 -13.30 -13.81
C THR A 29 13.35 -14.05 -13.20
N ARG A 30 13.48 -15.38 -13.13
CA ARG A 30 12.48 -16.28 -12.55
C ARG A 30 12.76 -16.56 -11.08
N HIS A 31 11.72 -16.47 -10.26
CA HIS A 31 11.77 -16.69 -8.82
C HIS A 31 10.70 -17.70 -8.41
N ALA A 32 11.08 -18.77 -7.72
CA ALA A 32 10.14 -19.70 -7.12
C ALA A 32 9.83 -19.25 -5.68
N VAL A 33 8.59 -18.86 -5.43
CA VAL A 33 8.14 -18.27 -4.17
C VAL A 33 7.00 -19.10 -3.59
N GLU A 34 7.02 -19.38 -2.29
CA GLU A 34 5.87 -20.04 -1.63
C GLU A 34 4.70 -19.07 -1.51
N SER A 35 3.46 -19.56 -1.66
CA SER A 35 2.26 -18.69 -1.69
C SER A 35 2.12 -17.83 -0.43
N LYS A 36 2.56 -18.32 0.74
CA LYS A 36 2.54 -17.57 2.01
C LYS A 36 3.39 -16.29 2.00
N PHE A 37 4.34 -16.16 1.07
CA PHE A 37 5.17 -14.97 0.90
C PHE A 37 4.59 -13.99 -0.12
N ILE A 38 3.45 -14.31 -0.74
CA ILE A 38 2.73 -13.38 -1.62
C ILE A 38 1.93 -12.42 -0.75
N HIS A 39 2.35 -11.16 -0.72
CA HIS A 39 1.70 -10.15 0.10
C HIS A 39 0.45 -9.53 -0.54
N ILE A 40 0.39 -9.51 -1.88
CA ILE A 40 -0.75 -9.02 -2.64
C ILE A 40 -0.81 -9.72 -4.01
N SER A 41 -2.02 -10.08 -4.44
CA SER A 41 -2.31 -10.56 -5.79
C SER A 41 -3.29 -9.59 -6.45
N LEU A 42 -2.94 -9.08 -7.62
CA LEU A 42 -3.73 -8.09 -8.36
C LEU A 42 -4.62 -8.73 -9.44
N GLY A 43 -4.65 -10.06 -9.49
CA GLY A 43 -5.36 -10.83 -10.51
C GLY A 43 -4.59 -10.94 -11.82
N THR A 44 -5.29 -11.36 -12.88
CA THR A 44 -4.68 -11.63 -14.19
C THR A 44 -4.46 -10.33 -14.98
N TYR A 45 -3.27 -10.15 -15.54
CA TYR A 45 -2.99 -9.10 -16.50
C TYR A 45 -3.72 -9.38 -17.82
N LYS A 46 -4.53 -8.43 -18.29
CA LYS A 46 -5.31 -8.54 -19.56
C LYS A 46 -4.91 -7.51 -20.61
N GLY A 47 -3.80 -6.80 -20.39
CA GLY A 47 -3.35 -5.75 -21.30
C GLY A 47 -2.61 -6.31 -22.53
N LYS A 48 -2.12 -5.41 -23.38
CA LYS A 48 -1.46 -5.75 -24.65
C LYS A 48 0.07 -5.86 -24.56
N LEU A 49 0.67 -5.39 -23.47
CA LEU A 49 2.11 -5.44 -23.27
C LEU A 49 2.53 -6.90 -23.05
N LYS A 50 3.73 -7.23 -23.50
CA LYS A 50 4.26 -8.60 -23.44
C LYS A 50 5.52 -8.70 -22.62
N GLU A 51 6.37 -7.68 -22.69
CA GLU A 51 7.61 -7.65 -21.93
C GLU A 51 7.31 -7.40 -20.44
N PRO A 52 7.84 -8.22 -19.52
CA PRO A 52 7.63 -8.06 -18.08
C PRO A 52 8.02 -6.68 -17.56
N SER A 53 9.10 -6.10 -18.10
CA SER A 53 9.56 -4.74 -17.78
C SER A 53 8.50 -3.70 -18.05
N ASP A 54 7.84 -3.76 -19.21
CA ASP A 54 6.81 -2.81 -19.62
C ASP A 54 5.53 -2.99 -18.80
N ILE A 55 5.13 -4.24 -18.53
CA ILE A 55 3.96 -4.55 -17.70
C ILE A 55 4.16 -4.05 -16.26
N LEU A 56 5.36 -4.23 -15.71
CA LEU A 56 5.66 -3.90 -14.32
C LEU A 56 6.11 -2.46 -14.10
N LYS A 57 6.41 -1.70 -15.17
CA LYS A 57 7.00 -0.36 -15.10
C LYS A 57 6.31 0.58 -14.09
N GLU A 58 5.00 0.72 -14.18
CA GLU A 58 4.24 1.60 -13.28
C GLU A 58 4.16 1.06 -11.86
N TYR A 59 4.08 -0.27 -11.68
CA TYR A 59 4.14 -0.89 -10.36
C TYR A 59 5.49 -0.65 -9.70
N THR A 60 6.59 -0.75 -10.44
CA THR A 60 7.94 -0.44 -9.94
C THR A 60 8.07 1.02 -9.56
N ALA A 61 7.50 1.94 -10.34
CA ALA A 61 7.47 3.36 -9.98
C ALA A 61 6.70 3.61 -8.67
N ILE A 62 5.53 3.00 -8.49
CA ILE A 62 4.75 3.07 -7.24
C ILE A 62 5.53 2.46 -6.06
N ALA A 63 6.24 1.35 -6.29
CA ALA A 63 7.01 0.69 -5.25
C ALA A 63 8.19 1.53 -4.74
N ALA A 64 8.78 2.35 -5.62
CA ALA A 64 9.89 3.24 -5.33
C ALA A 64 9.45 4.59 -4.74
N ALA A 65 8.20 5.00 -4.97
CA ALA A 65 7.67 6.24 -4.46
C ALA A 65 7.56 6.25 -2.92
N SER A 66 7.83 7.41 -2.32
CA SER A 66 7.55 7.65 -0.91
C SER A 66 6.04 7.69 -0.68
N PRO A 67 5.54 7.38 0.53
CA PRO A 67 4.11 7.42 0.80
C PRO A 67 3.47 8.81 0.56
N ALA A 68 4.22 9.88 0.81
CA ALA A 68 3.78 11.26 0.56
C ALA A 68 3.71 11.62 -0.94
N GLU A 69 4.46 10.91 -1.79
CA GLU A 69 4.33 11.02 -3.25
C GLU A 69 3.10 10.25 -3.79
N LEU A 70 2.62 9.25 -3.06
CA LEU A 70 1.44 8.48 -3.45
C LEU A 70 0.13 9.18 -3.09
N VAL A 71 0.11 9.93 -1.99
CA VAL A 71 -1.04 10.72 -1.54
C VAL A 71 -0.55 11.89 -0.66
N GLN A 72 -1.24 13.02 -0.74
CA GLN A 72 -1.04 14.09 0.24
C GLN A 72 -1.46 13.60 1.64
N PRO A 73 -0.60 13.70 2.67
CA PRO A 73 -0.92 13.25 4.03
C PRO A 73 -2.23 13.82 4.58
N GLU A 74 -2.58 15.05 4.22
CA GLU A 74 -3.80 15.75 4.63
C GLU A 74 -5.06 15.08 4.09
N LEU A 75 -5.04 14.57 2.87
CA LEU A 75 -6.16 13.81 2.31
C LEU A 75 -6.34 12.46 3.02
N LEU A 76 -5.23 11.83 3.40
CA LEU A 76 -5.27 10.59 4.18
C LEU A 76 -5.78 10.84 5.61
N GLU A 77 -5.44 11.97 6.20
CA GLU A 77 -5.99 12.41 7.48
C GLU A 77 -7.50 12.63 7.41
N MET A 78 -7.99 13.35 6.40
CA MET A 78 -9.43 13.56 6.21
C MET A 78 -10.17 12.21 6.05
N ALA A 79 -9.62 11.30 5.25
CA ALA A 79 -10.18 9.96 5.09
C ALA A 79 -10.21 9.19 6.42
N TRP A 80 -9.19 9.36 7.27
CA TRP A 80 -9.17 8.79 8.60
C TRP A 80 -10.23 9.40 9.51
N GLU A 81 -10.43 10.72 9.53
CA GLU A 81 -11.46 11.38 10.33
C GLU A 81 -12.85 10.85 10.00
N LEU A 82 -13.18 10.77 8.71
CA LEU A 82 -14.45 10.22 8.23
C LEU A 82 -14.65 8.75 8.64
N CYS A 83 -13.59 7.94 8.55
CA CYS A 83 -13.63 6.54 8.97
C CYS A 83 -13.72 6.39 10.50
N ALA A 84 -13.11 7.30 11.26
CA ALA A 84 -13.13 7.29 12.71
C ALA A 84 -14.51 7.72 13.26
N ASP A 85 -15.16 8.69 12.61
CA ASP A 85 -16.49 9.19 12.97
C ASP A 85 -17.60 8.19 12.65
N ALA A 86 -17.41 7.33 11.65
CA ALA A 86 -18.35 6.26 11.30
C ALA A 86 -18.46 5.15 12.37
N ASP A 87 -17.51 5.09 13.32
CA ASP A 87 -17.40 4.07 14.40
C ASP A 87 -17.54 2.61 13.92
N GLU A 88 -17.13 2.35 12.68
CA GLU A 88 -17.15 1.00 12.12
C GLU A 88 -16.01 0.15 12.71
N PRO A 89 -16.26 -1.13 13.06
CA PRO A 89 -15.27 -1.99 13.69
C PRO A 89 -14.07 -2.27 12.76
N SER A 90 -14.30 -2.20 11.44
CA SER A 90 -13.30 -2.32 10.39
C SER A 90 -13.74 -1.60 9.12
N VAL A 91 -12.76 -1.06 8.40
CA VAL A 91 -12.93 -0.40 7.11
C VAL A 91 -12.07 -1.10 6.07
N SER A 92 -12.60 -1.26 4.85
CA SER A 92 -11.85 -1.84 3.75
C SER A 92 -10.88 -0.82 3.16
N ALA A 93 -9.77 -1.29 2.57
CA ALA A 93 -8.85 -0.40 1.84
C ALA A 93 -9.54 0.41 0.74
N LYS A 94 -10.54 -0.19 0.08
CA LYS A 94 -11.38 0.47 -0.92
C LYS A 94 -12.13 1.65 -0.32
N SER A 95 -12.81 1.44 0.82
CA SER A 95 -13.60 2.48 1.50
C SER A 95 -12.72 3.65 1.93
N ILE A 96 -11.52 3.38 2.47
CA ILE A 96 -10.57 4.44 2.85
C ILE A 96 -10.17 5.26 1.63
N LEU A 97 -9.79 4.60 0.54
CA LEU A 97 -9.33 5.30 -0.66
C LEU A 97 -10.43 6.05 -1.40
N GLU A 98 -11.67 5.56 -1.40
CA GLU A 98 -12.80 6.31 -1.94
C GLU A 98 -13.00 7.66 -1.21
N GLN A 99 -12.60 7.77 0.06
CA GLN A 99 -12.59 9.05 0.78
C GLN A 99 -11.41 9.95 0.40
N VAL A 100 -10.26 9.36 0.04
CA VAL A 100 -9.07 10.10 -0.40
C VAL A 100 -9.29 10.68 -1.81
N ASP A 101 -9.71 9.84 -2.74
CA ASP A 101 -10.05 10.21 -4.12
C ASP A 101 -10.95 9.12 -4.71
N GLY A 102 -12.20 9.48 -5.05
CA GLY A 102 -13.17 8.57 -5.68
C GLY A 102 -12.77 8.06 -7.08
N SER A 103 -11.65 8.52 -7.63
CA SER A 103 -11.02 7.95 -8.82
C SER A 103 -10.14 6.73 -8.52
N MET A 104 -9.69 6.56 -7.28
CA MET A 104 -8.89 5.42 -6.85
C MET A 104 -9.74 4.13 -6.79
N TYR A 105 -9.08 2.98 -6.79
CA TYR A 105 -9.67 1.63 -6.84
C TYR A 105 -10.37 1.20 -8.14
N LYS A 106 -10.13 1.88 -9.27
CA LYS A 106 -10.71 1.49 -10.57
C LYS A 106 -9.84 0.50 -11.34
N THR A 107 -8.53 0.54 -11.15
CA THR A 107 -7.56 -0.27 -11.86
C THR A 107 -6.70 -1.13 -10.92
N GLN A 108 -6.03 -2.16 -11.46
CA GLN A 108 -5.07 -2.96 -10.70
C GLN A 108 -3.91 -2.12 -10.12
N LEU A 109 -3.54 -1.04 -10.83
CA LEU A 109 -2.54 -0.08 -10.36
C LEU A 109 -3.02 0.69 -9.14
N ASP A 110 -4.29 1.12 -9.14
CA ASP A 110 -4.85 1.83 -7.98
C ASP A 110 -4.93 0.92 -6.76
N VAL A 111 -5.29 -0.34 -6.94
CA VAL A 111 -5.27 -1.35 -5.86
C VAL A 111 -3.86 -1.53 -5.31
N TYR A 112 -2.84 -1.54 -6.17
CA TYR A 112 -1.46 -1.64 -5.72
C TYR A 112 -0.98 -0.37 -5.00
N ARG A 113 -1.32 0.82 -5.52
CA ARG A 113 -1.05 2.11 -4.87
C ARG A 113 -1.68 2.15 -3.47
N ALA A 114 -2.92 1.69 -3.35
CA ALA A 114 -3.63 1.56 -2.08
C ALA A 114 -2.90 0.68 -1.09
N TYR A 115 -2.54 -0.53 -1.53
CA TYR A 115 -1.80 -1.48 -0.72
C TYR A 115 -0.48 -0.88 -0.24
N LYS A 116 0.29 -0.25 -1.14
CA LYS A 116 1.57 0.35 -0.80
C LYS A 116 1.40 1.51 0.20
N LEU A 117 0.40 2.35 0.01
CA LEU A 117 0.08 3.44 0.92
C LEU A 117 -0.34 2.92 2.30
N LEU A 118 -1.33 2.04 2.38
CA LEU A 118 -1.90 1.58 3.65
C LEU A 118 -0.96 0.65 4.44
N THR A 119 0.03 0.05 3.78
CA THR A 119 1.08 -0.74 4.45
C THR A 119 2.35 0.06 4.76
N SER A 120 2.44 1.31 4.28
CA SER A 120 3.53 2.22 4.62
C SER A 120 3.49 2.66 6.08
N ASP A 121 4.58 3.25 6.54
CA ASP A 121 4.67 3.98 7.78
C ASP A 121 3.66 5.14 7.88
N LEU A 122 3.47 5.93 6.81
CA LEU A 122 2.44 6.98 6.77
C LEU A 122 1.02 6.40 6.92
N GLY A 123 0.68 5.35 6.17
CA GLY A 123 -0.62 4.66 6.31
C GLY A 123 -0.84 4.12 7.72
N LYS A 124 0.22 3.61 8.35
CA LYS A 124 0.20 3.12 9.73
C LYS A 124 0.05 4.22 10.78
N VAL A 125 0.24 5.49 10.45
CA VAL A 125 -0.08 6.61 11.35
C VAL A 125 -1.57 6.59 11.68
N PHE A 126 -2.41 6.37 10.67
CA PHE A 126 -3.86 6.51 10.75
C PHE A 126 -4.61 5.20 10.91
N PHE A 127 -4.13 4.13 10.27
CA PHE A 127 -4.84 2.86 10.20
C PHE A 127 -4.01 1.72 10.77
N LYS A 128 -4.66 0.87 11.55
CA LYS A 128 -4.09 -0.40 12.00
C LYS A 128 -4.57 -1.51 11.07
N THR A 129 -3.65 -2.22 10.43
CA THR A 129 -3.98 -3.41 9.63
C THR A 129 -4.52 -4.52 10.53
N LEU A 130 -5.62 -5.13 10.11
CA LEU A 130 -6.24 -6.32 10.69
C LEU A 130 -5.90 -7.55 9.83
N SER A 131 -6.59 -8.68 10.06
CA SER A 131 -6.55 -9.83 9.15
C SER A 131 -7.22 -9.50 7.81
N ASN A 132 -6.79 -10.15 6.73
CA ASN A 132 -7.44 -10.11 5.40
C ASN A 132 -7.52 -8.76 4.69
N VAL A 133 -6.54 -7.86 4.87
CA VAL A 133 -6.51 -6.54 4.19
C VAL A 133 -7.65 -5.60 4.65
N ASP A 134 -8.22 -5.87 5.84
CA ASP A 134 -9.07 -4.93 6.54
C ASP A 134 -8.26 -4.03 7.46
N TYR A 135 -8.80 -2.86 7.77
CA TYR A 135 -8.13 -1.84 8.56
C TYR A 135 -9.06 -1.34 9.67
N LYS A 136 -8.46 -0.88 10.76
CA LYS A 136 -9.16 -0.15 11.80
C LYS A 136 -8.62 1.27 11.86
N ALA A 137 -9.49 2.27 11.78
CA ALA A 137 -9.13 3.65 12.06
C ALA A 137 -8.61 3.74 13.51
N LYS A 138 -7.45 4.36 13.70
CA LYS A 138 -6.88 4.57 15.03
C LYS A 138 -7.67 5.66 15.78
N THR A 139 -7.57 5.66 17.10
CA THR A 139 -8.12 6.76 17.91
C THR A 139 -7.32 8.04 17.70
N ARG A 140 -7.93 9.21 17.90
CA ARG A 140 -7.27 10.52 17.77
C ARG A 140 -5.97 10.61 18.58
N ALA A 141 -5.98 10.13 19.83
CA ALA A 141 -4.78 10.07 20.66
C ALA A 141 -3.67 9.18 20.07
N SER A 142 -4.03 8.03 19.47
CA SER A 142 -3.06 7.15 18.83
C SER A 142 -2.52 7.72 17.53
N VAL A 143 -3.32 8.46 16.77
CA VAL A 143 -2.88 9.16 15.56
C VAL A 143 -1.90 10.26 15.93
N GLN A 144 -2.23 11.11 16.90
CA GLN A 144 -1.34 12.17 17.37
C GLN A 144 0.05 11.64 17.76
N ALA A 145 0.10 10.61 18.60
CA ALA A 145 1.38 10.00 18.99
C ALA A 145 2.13 9.36 17.81
N SER A 146 1.41 8.75 16.85
CA SER A 146 2.04 8.15 15.66
C SER A 146 2.55 9.23 14.69
N LYS A 147 1.85 10.36 14.58
CA LYS A 147 2.22 11.51 13.76
C LYS A 147 3.50 12.15 14.27
N GLU A 148 3.59 12.42 15.56
CA GLU A 148 4.80 12.99 16.19
C GLU A 148 6.03 12.13 15.86
N HIS A 149 5.94 10.81 16.08
CA HIS A 149 7.03 9.90 15.77
C HIS A 149 7.38 9.82 14.27
N TRP A 150 6.36 9.83 13.41
CA TRP A 150 6.57 9.82 11.97
C TRP A 150 7.27 11.10 11.51
N CYS A 151 6.84 12.25 12.04
CA CYS A 151 7.41 13.56 11.76
C CYS A 151 8.84 13.73 12.28
N GLU A 152 9.18 13.19 13.46
CA GLU A 152 10.59 13.15 13.91
C GLU A 152 11.49 12.39 12.93
N SER A 153 10.94 11.33 12.31
CA SER A 153 11.66 10.47 11.37
C SER A 153 11.72 11.04 9.94
N HIS A 154 10.80 11.95 9.58
CA HIS A 154 10.59 12.45 8.21
C HIS A 154 10.49 14.00 8.15
N ALA A 155 11.08 14.70 9.12
CA ALA A 155 10.87 16.11 9.49
C ALA A 155 11.04 17.20 8.39
N LYS A 156 11.28 16.82 7.13
CA LYS A 156 11.55 17.75 6.02
C LYS A 156 10.53 17.69 4.88
N GLU A 157 9.49 16.85 4.95
CA GLU A 157 8.72 16.51 3.75
C GLU A 157 7.27 17.02 3.66
N SER A 158 6.65 17.62 4.70
CA SER A 158 5.29 18.16 4.53
C SER A 158 4.79 19.07 5.66
N ASP A 159 3.91 20.02 5.31
CA ASP A 159 3.16 20.89 6.23
C ASP A 159 2.36 20.10 7.27
N PHE A 160 1.99 18.85 6.97
CA PHE A 160 1.48 17.83 7.88
C PHE A 160 2.18 17.77 9.26
N CYS A 161 3.50 18.01 9.31
CA CYS A 161 4.28 17.93 10.54
C CYS A 161 4.29 19.21 11.39
N THR A 162 3.70 20.30 10.87
CA THR A 162 3.71 21.62 11.54
C THR A 162 2.44 21.92 12.34
N LEU A 163 1.37 21.13 12.16
CA LEU A 163 0.09 21.31 12.87
C LEU A 163 0.04 20.65 14.26
N ALA A 164 1.05 19.88 14.65
CA ALA A 164 1.13 19.25 15.97
C ALA A 164 1.63 20.20 17.09
N SER A 165 1.87 21.48 16.79
CA SER A 165 2.52 22.43 17.72
C SER A 165 1.71 23.69 18.04
N SER A 166 0.41 23.72 17.73
CA SER A 166 -0.48 24.85 18.08
C SER A 166 -1.59 24.45 19.04
#